data_AF-A0A401QJW0-F1
#
_entry.id   AF-A0A401QJW0-F1
#
_cell.length_a   1.000
_cell.length_b   1.000
_cell.length_c   1.000
_cell.angle_alpha   90.00
_cell.angle_beta   90.00
_cell.angle_gamma   90.00
#
_symmetry.space_group_name_H-M   'P 1'
#
loop_
_entity.id
_entity.type
_entity.pdbx_description
1 polymer ?
#
loop_
_entity_poly.entity_id
_entity_poly.type
_entity_poly.pdbx_seq_one_letter_code
_entity_poly.pdbx_strand_id
1 'polypeptide(L)'
;HMVQDEKEGNCLVSMPLLEFIRSVGARSAAPGGGSVSAAVAAMGAALGSMVGLMTYGKRQFDHLDGQMRRLITPFHETMKDLIAMVDDDSNAFNSYMVSDI
;
A
#
# COMPACT_ATOMS: atom_id res chain seq x y z
N HIS A 1 31.85 -0.70 10.20
CA HIS A 1 31.23 -1.41 9.08
C HIS A 1 29.76 -1.03 9.06
N MET A 2 29.39 -0.10 8.17
CA MET A 2 27.98 0.28 7.94
C MET A 2 27.48 -0.64 6.83
N VAL A 3 26.60 -1.56 7.17
CA VAL A 3 25.82 -2.31 6.18
C VAL A 3 24.84 -1.27 5.62
N GLN A 4 25.14 -0.75 4.43
CA GLN A 4 24.20 0.09 3.71
C GLN A 4 23.00 -0.75 3.30
N ASP A 5 21.83 -0.19 3.54
CA ASP A 5 20.52 -0.76 3.35
C ASP A 5 20.25 -0.96 1.84
N GLU A 6 20.70 -2.07 1.27
CA GLU A 6 20.48 -2.39 -0.16
C GLU A 6 18.98 -2.61 -0.49
N LYS A 7 18.07 -2.53 0.49
CA LYS A 7 16.62 -2.66 0.29
C LYS A 7 15.90 -1.35 -0.04
N GLU A 8 16.47 -0.18 0.25
CA GLU A 8 15.77 1.10 0.03
C GLU A 8 15.70 1.54 -1.44
N GLY A 9 16.49 0.93 -2.33
CA GLY A 9 16.61 1.36 -3.73
C GLY A 9 15.60 0.78 -4.73
N ASN A 10 14.82 -0.25 -4.38
CA ASN A 10 14.03 -1.04 -5.35
C ASN A 10 12.56 -1.31 -4.93
N CYS A 11 12.05 -0.62 -3.91
CA CYS A 11 10.65 -0.75 -3.47
C CYS A 11 9.69 -0.13 -4.50
N LEU A 12 8.69 -0.89 -4.96
CA LEU A 12 7.62 -0.41 -5.85
C LEU A 12 6.85 0.75 -5.23
N VAL A 13 6.61 0.72 -3.92
CA VAL A 13 5.85 1.75 -3.20
C VAL A 13 6.57 3.09 -3.11
N SER A 14 7.89 3.09 -3.26
CA SER A 14 8.72 4.30 -3.21
C SER A 14 8.87 4.96 -4.59
N MET A 15 8.42 4.28 -5.65
CA MET A 15 8.48 4.83 -7.01
C MET A 15 7.51 6.01 -7.18
N PRO A 16 7.87 7.01 -8.01
CA PRO A 16 6.88 7.94 -8.53
C PRO A 16 5.71 7.17 -9.18
N LEU A 17 4.47 7.60 -8.94
CA LEU A 17 3.29 6.91 -9.46
C LEU A 17 3.35 6.66 -10.97
N LEU A 18 3.86 7.62 -11.74
CA LEU A 18 4.05 7.47 -13.19
C LEU A 18 5.03 6.34 -13.53
N GLU A 19 6.09 6.18 -12.75
CA GLU A 19 7.09 5.13 -12.93
C GLU A 19 6.53 3.77 -12.55
N PHE A 20 5.79 3.67 -11.44
CA PHE A 20 5.06 2.46 -11.06
C PHE A 20 4.08 2.03 -12.16
N ILE A 21 3.30 2.97 -12.72
CA ILE A 21 2.36 2.65 -13.82
C ILE A 21 3.12 2.17 -15.07
N ARG A 22 4.26 2.78 -15.38
CA ARG A 22 5.11 2.36 -16.51
C ARG A 22 5.73 0.98 -16.29
N SER A 23 6.15 0.65 -15.07
CA SER A 23 6.72 -0.66 -14.74
C SER A 23 5.67 -1.77 -14.82
N VAL A 24 4.44 -1.53 -14.37
CA VAL A 24 3.29 -2.44 -14.54
C VAL A 24 2.99 -2.71 -16.03
N GLY A 25 3.15 -1.71 -16.90
CA GLY A 25 2.94 -1.85 -18.34
C GLY A 25 4.17 -2.35 -19.13
N ALA A 26 5.30 -2.59 -18.46
CA ALA A 26 6.53 -2.99 -19.12
C ALA A 26 6.52 -4.47 -19.52
N ARG A 27 7.44 -4.87 -20.41
CA ARG A 27 7.68 -6.27 -20.74
C ARG A 27 8.53 -6.94 -19.65
N SER A 28 8.01 -6.98 -18.42
CA SER A 28 8.59 -7.67 -17.27
C SER A 28 7.54 -8.59 -16.64
N ALA A 29 8.01 -9.55 -15.84
CA ALA A 29 7.13 -10.53 -15.19
C ALA A 29 6.57 -10.03 -13.83
N ALA A 30 7.20 -9.02 -13.24
CA ALA A 30 6.73 -8.24 -12.10
C ALA A 30 7.08 -6.75 -12.30
N PRO A 31 6.35 -5.80 -11.70
CA PRO A 31 5.18 -5.96 -10.82
C PRO A 31 3.94 -6.53 -11.53
N GLY A 32 3.18 -7.38 -10.83
CA GLY A 32 2.03 -8.10 -11.36
C GLY A 32 0.68 -7.56 -10.90
N GLY A 33 -0.38 -8.30 -11.24
CA GLY A 33 -1.75 -7.95 -10.85
C GLY A 33 -1.99 -7.94 -9.34
N GLY A 34 -1.22 -8.71 -8.56
CA GLY A 34 -1.26 -8.70 -7.10
C GLY A 34 -0.77 -7.37 -6.53
N SER A 35 0.43 -6.92 -6.91
CA SER A 35 0.98 -5.61 -6.55
C SER A 35 0.02 -4.46 -6.88
N VAL A 36 -0.60 -4.50 -8.06
CA VAL A 36 -1.58 -3.47 -8.47
C VAL A 36 -2.85 -3.53 -7.61
N SER A 37 -3.36 -4.73 -7.34
CA SER A 37 -4.56 -4.92 -6.51
C SER A 37 -4.34 -4.44 -5.08
N ALA A 38 -3.16 -4.73 -4.51
CA ALA A 38 -2.73 -4.23 -3.20
C ALA A 38 -2.67 -2.69 -3.19
N ALA A 39 -2.08 -2.08 -4.22
CA ALA A 39 -2.01 -0.62 -4.34
C ALA A 39 -3.41 0.04 -4.44
N VAL A 40 -4.32 -0.53 -5.24
CA VAL A 40 -5.70 -0.05 -5.37
C VAL A 40 -6.45 -0.17 -4.04
N ALA A 41 -6.33 -1.29 -3.35
CA ALA A 41 -6.95 -1.49 -2.05
C ALA A 41 -6.38 -0.52 -0.99
N ALA A 42 -5.06 -0.28 -1.00
CA ALA A 42 -4.42 0.68 -0.11
C ALA A 42 -4.96 2.09 -0.32
N MET A 43 -5.13 2.53 -1.57
CA MET A 43 -5.77 3.82 -1.88
C MET A 43 -7.21 3.90 -1.36
N GLY A 44 -7.99 2.81 -1.49
CA GLY A 44 -9.34 2.73 -0.94
C GLY A 44 -9.37 2.87 0.59
N ALA A 45 -8.48 2.15 1.29
CA ALA A 45 -8.36 2.24 2.74
C ALA A 45 -7.89 3.63 3.20
N ALA A 46 -6.95 4.25 2.48
CA ALA A 46 -6.50 5.62 2.72
C ALA A 46 -7.65 6.64 2.64
N LEU A 47 -8.48 6.53 1.61
CA LEU A 47 -9.67 7.38 1.45
C LEU A 47 -10.68 7.15 2.59
N GLY A 48 -10.91 5.91 3.00
CA GLY A 48 -11.76 5.58 4.15
C GLY A 48 -11.28 6.23 5.45
N SER A 49 -9.96 6.12 5.72
CA SER A 49 -9.32 6.77 6.86
C SER A 49 -9.47 8.30 6.80
N MET A 50 -9.21 8.91 5.64
CA MET A 50 -9.32 10.35 5.41
C MET A 50 -10.74 10.86 5.71
N VAL A 51 -11.77 10.19 5.18
CA VAL A 51 -13.17 10.59 5.42
C VAL A 51 -13.54 10.46 6.90
N GLY A 52 -13.07 9.40 7.56
CA GLY A 52 -13.22 9.22 9.01
C GLY A 52 -12.59 10.39 9.78
N LEU A 53 -11.36 10.76 9.46
CA LEU A 53 -10.64 11.89 10.06
C LEU A 53 -11.31 13.24 9.78
N MET A 54 -11.87 13.44 8.58
CA MET A 54 -12.62 14.64 8.23
C MET A 54 -13.96 14.75 8.96
N THR A 55 -14.45 13.66 9.55
CA THR A 55 -15.73 13.59 10.27
C THR A 55 -15.51 13.70 11.78
N TYR A 56 -14.50 13.02 12.30
CA TYR A 56 -14.13 12.99 13.71
C TYR A 56 -13.79 14.39 14.27
N GLY A 57 -14.29 14.70 15.46
CA GLY A 57 -13.96 15.93 16.19
C GLY A 57 -14.63 17.20 15.66
N LYS A 58 -15.59 17.07 14.74
CA LYS A 58 -16.42 18.19 14.28
C LYS A 58 -17.72 18.23 15.09
N ARG A 59 -18.04 19.39 15.67
CA ARG A 59 -19.29 19.64 16.43
C ARG A 59 -20.57 19.13 15.77
N GLN A 60 -20.67 19.26 14.45
CA GLN A 60 -21.85 18.80 13.69
C GLN A 60 -22.00 17.26 13.66
N PHE A 61 -20.93 16.54 13.99
CA PHE A 61 -20.81 15.08 13.95
C PHE A 61 -20.39 14.47 15.29
N ASP A 62 -20.48 15.20 16.42
CA ASP A 62 -20.10 14.68 17.74
C ASP A 62 -20.79 13.34 18.07
N HIS A 63 -22.03 13.15 17.61
CA HIS A 63 -22.79 11.90 17.75
C HIS A 63 -22.18 10.70 17.00
N LEU A 64 -21.28 10.93 16.04
CA LEU A 64 -20.57 9.93 15.25
C LEU A 64 -19.13 9.69 15.74
N ASP A 65 -18.59 10.50 16.64
CA ASP A 65 -17.17 10.43 17.04
C ASP A 65 -16.76 9.04 17.53
N GLY A 66 -17.59 8.40 18.35
CA GLY A 66 -17.34 7.04 18.83
C GLY A 66 -17.34 5.99 17.71
N GLN A 67 -18.10 6.20 16.64
CA GLN A 67 -18.06 5.32 15.46
C GLN A 67 -16.82 5.61 14.62
N MET A 68 -16.52 6.88 14.34
CA MET A 68 -15.34 7.28 13.57
C MET A 68 -14.05 6.78 14.21
N ARG A 69 -13.91 6.91 15.54
CA ARG A 69 -12.74 6.42 16.27
C ARG A 69 -12.51 4.91 16.10
N ARG A 70 -13.58 4.13 15.95
CA ARG A 70 -13.49 2.68 15.72
C ARG A 70 -13.21 2.31 14.28
N LEU A 71 -13.58 3.16 13.31
CA LEU A 71 -13.40 2.89 11.88
C LEU A 71 -12.07 3.40 11.34
N ILE A 72 -11.57 4.53 11.84
CA ILE A 72 -10.31 5.15 11.38
C ILE A 72 -9.13 4.18 11.61
N THR A 73 -9.03 3.56 12.79
CA THR A 73 -7.90 2.69 13.13
C THR A 73 -7.78 1.50 12.17
N PRO A 74 -8.83 0.67 11.95
CA PRO A 74 -8.76 -0.42 10.98
C PRO A 74 -8.42 0.03 9.56
N PHE A 75 -8.98 1.15 9.08
CA PHE A 75 -8.63 1.66 7.74
C PHE A 75 -7.16 2.06 7.65
N HIS A 76 -6.64 2.73 8.67
CA HIS A 76 -5.24 3.16 8.69
C HIS A 76 -4.26 1.99 8.79
N GLU A 77 -4.59 0.97 9.58
CA GLU A 77 -3.80 -0.27 9.69
C GLU A 77 -3.84 -1.05 8.38
N THR A 78 -5.05 -1.29 7.84
CA THR A 78 -5.25 -1.99 6.56
C THR A 78 -4.51 -1.29 5.42
N MET A 79 -4.52 0.05 5.38
CA MET A 79 -3.75 0.82 4.40
C MET A 79 -2.26 0.51 4.49
N LYS A 80 -1.67 0.47 5.69
CA LYS A 80 -0.24 0.18 5.88
C LYS A 80 0.11 -1.24 5.46
N ASP A 81 -0.72 -2.21 5.84
CA ASP A 81 -0.51 -3.61 5.49
C ASP A 81 -0.59 -3.80 3.98
N LEU A 82 -1.55 -3.16 3.31
CA LEU A 82 -1.71 -3.21 1.86
C LEU A 82 -0.57 -2.53 1.10
N ILE A 83 0.01 -1.45 1.66
CA ILE A 83 1.21 -0.84 1.08
C ILE A 83 2.36 -1.85 1.10
N ALA A 84 2.62 -2.52 2.23
CA ALA A 84 3.67 -3.55 2.31
C ALA A 84 3.42 -4.72 1.33
N MET A 85 2.16 -5.13 1.17
CA MET A 85 1.78 -6.20 0.24
C MET A 85 2.10 -5.90 -1.23
N VAL A 86 2.23 -4.62 -1.63
CA VAL A 86 2.63 -4.26 -3.01
C VAL A 86 4.00 -4.83 -3.35
N ASP A 87 4.96 -4.67 -2.44
CA ASP A 87 6.32 -5.17 -2.60
C ASP A 87 6.41 -6.68 -2.35
N ASP A 88 5.66 -7.18 -1.36
CA ASP A 88 5.65 -8.61 -1.04
C ASP A 88 5.19 -9.47 -2.23
N ASP A 89 4.18 -9.04 -2.99
CA ASP A 89 3.72 -9.76 -4.19
C ASP A 89 4.84 -9.86 -5.25
N SER A 90 5.51 -8.73 -5.52
CA SER A 90 6.59 -8.68 -6.50
C SER A 90 7.82 -9.50 -6.06
N ASN A 91 8.15 -9.44 -4.77
CA ASN A 91 9.26 -10.20 -4.18
C ASN A 91 8.97 -11.70 -4.17
N ALA A 92 7.75 -12.10 -3.80
CA ALA A 92 7.31 -13.49 -3.81
C ALA A 92 7.40 -14.07 -5.23
N PHE A 93 6.90 -13.35 -6.22
CA PHE A 93 6.96 -13.76 -7.62
C PHE A 93 8.40 -13.90 -8.13
N ASN A 94 9.27 -12.94 -7.81
CA ASN A 94 10.69 -13.01 -8.19
C ASN A 94 11.40 -14.22 -7.56
N SER A 95 11.12 -14.51 -6.28
CA SER A 95 11.68 -15.68 -5.60
C SER A 95 11.20 -17.01 -6.19
N TYR A 96 9.94 -17.08 -6.63
CA TYR A 96 9.37 -18.23 -7.32
C TYR A 96 10.08 -18.47 -8.66
N MET A 97 10.28 -17.42 -9.48
CA MET A 97 10.99 -17.54 -10.75
C MET A 97 12.45 -18.00 -10.61
N VAL A 98 13.16 -17.57 -9.55
CA VAL A 98 14.55 -17.99 -9.30
C VAL A 98 14.62 -19.43 -8.80
N SER A 99 13.60 -19.92 -8.11
CA SER A 99 13.57 -21.29 -7.55
C SER A 99 13.21 -22.36 -8.59
N ASP A 100 12.57 -21.96 -9.69
CA ASP A 100 12.16 -22.83 -10.81
C ASP A 100 13.24 -22.95 -11.92
N ILE A 101 14.45 -22.42 -11.70
CA ILE A 101 15.64 -22.55 -12.57
C ILE A 101 16.65 -23.49 -11.91
#